data_AF-A0A396FDA0-F1
#
_entry.id   AF-A0A396FDA0-F1
#
_cell.length_a   1.000
_cell.length_b   1.000
_cell.length_c   1.000
_cell.angle_alpha   90.00
_cell.angle_beta   90.00
_cell.angle_gamma   90.00
#
_symmetry.space_group_name_H-M   'P 1'
#
loop_
_entity.id
_entity.type
_entity.pdbx_description
1 polymer ?
#
loop_
_entity_poly.entity_id
_entity_poly.type
_entity_poly.pdbx_seq_one_letter_code
_entity_poly.pdbx_strand_id
1 'polypeptide(L)'
;MSEKIADWLIEQKAISTGERELYAYAVHCLFSLLYPIAFASVIGAFLGMPIEAVVMIMSFIAVRKFSGGYHADSFYKCLIISSIVIMTMLQISNYINNNLLFNVIYIASSILLMIFSPIDSANKRLDNDDKRFCKKITILIVVVLFIIVELQWIAGYRYYTKFIESGVMLAEILQLLAIFNLKYDRK
;
A
#
# COMPACT_ATOMS: atom_id res chain seq x y z
N MET A 1 3.32 19.90 -9.20
CA MET A 1 1.88 19.71 -9.49
C MET A 1 1.05 20.15 -8.30
N SER A 2 1.25 19.56 -7.12
CA SER A 2 0.49 19.88 -5.90
C SER A 2 0.56 21.35 -5.49
N GLU A 3 1.76 21.94 -5.54
CA GLU A 3 1.97 23.39 -5.31
C GLU A 3 1.10 24.27 -6.24
N LYS A 4 1.10 23.97 -7.54
CA LYS A 4 0.31 24.72 -8.53
C LYS A 4 -1.20 24.62 -8.28
N ILE A 5 -1.67 23.47 -7.78
CA ILE A 5 -3.09 23.28 -7.43
C ILE A 5 -3.42 24.05 -6.15
N ALA A 6 -2.54 24.06 -5.15
CA ALA A 6 -2.71 24.90 -3.97
C ALA A 6 -2.70 26.39 -4.32
N ASP A 7 -1.79 26.82 -5.22
CA ASP A 7 -1.74 28.20 -5.73
C ASP A 7 -3.04 28.58 -6.46
N TRP A 8 -3.55 27.69 -7.32
CA TRP A 8 -4.83 27.89 -7.98
C TRP A 8 -6.00 27.98 -6.99
N LEU A 9 -6.03 27.16 -5.93
CA LEU A 9 -7.06 27.24 -4.88
C LEU A 9 -7.02 28.57 -4.13
N ILE A 10 -5.82 29.15 -3.93
CA ILE A 10 -5.65 30.50 -3.35
C ILE A 10 -6.18 31.56 -4.32
N GLU A 11 -5.86 31.46 -5.61
CA GLU A 11 -6.38 32.37 -6.64
C GLU A 11 -7.92 32.35 -6.69
N GLN A 12 -8.53 31.19 -6.50
CA GLN A 12 -9.99 31.04 -6.41
C GLN A 12 -10.58 31.49 -5.06
N LYS A 13 -9.75 31.98 -4.12
CA LYS A 13 -10.15 32.35 -2.75
C LYS A 13 -10.81 31.20 -1.99
N ALA A 14 -10.51 29.95 -2.35
CA ALA A 14 -11.04 28.76 -1.68
C ALA A 14 -10.29 28.45 -0.38
N ILE A 15 -9.01 28.84 -0.30
CA ILE A 15 -8.13 28.68 0.86
C ILE A 15 -7.28 29.94 1.08
N SER A 16 -6.75 30.11 2.29
CA SER A 16 -5.83 31.21 2.60
C SER A 16 -4.37 30.88 2.23
N THR A 17 -3.53 31.91 2.09
CA THR A 17 -2.10 31.74 1.82
C THR A 17 -1.36 30.99 2.95
N GLY A 18 -1.84 31.11 4.19
CA GLY A 18 -1.28 30.37 5.33
C GLY A 18 -1.53 28.86 5.27
N GLU A 19 -2.55 28.42 4.51
CA GLU A 19 -2.93 27.02 4.37
C GLU A 19 -2.29 26.35 3.14
N ARG A 20 -1.52 27.12 2.36
CA ARG A 20 -0.92 26.68 1.09
C ARG A 20 -0.17 25.36 1.22
N GLU A 21 0.72 25.27 2.22
CA GLU A 21 1.56 24.10 2.44
C GLU A 21 0.74 22.87 2.86
N LEU A 22 -0.26 23.07 3.71
CA LEU A 22 -1.17 22.01 4.14
C LEU A 22 -1.95 21.43 2.96
N TYR A 23 -2.49 22.29 2.09
CA TYR A 23 -3.25 21.86 0.92
C TYR A 23 -2.35 21.26 -0.17
N ALA A 24 -1.14 21.78 -0.36
CA ALA A 24 -0.16 21.17 -1.26
C ALA A 24 0.20 19.74 -0.80
N TYR A 25 0.37 19.53 0.51
CA TYR A 25 0.55 18.20 1.09
C TYR A 25 -0.70 17.32 0.90
N ALA A 26 -1.90 17.84 1.17
CA ALA A 26 -3.14 17.08 0.99
C ALA A 26 -3.34 16.63 -0.47
N VAL A 27 -3.06 17.50 -1.43
CA VAL A 27 -3.10 17.20 -2.87
C VAL A 27 -2.04 16.16 -3.23
N HIS A 28 -0.83 16.26 -2.67
CA HIS A 28 0.20 15.24 -2.84
C HIS A 28 -0.25 13.86 -2.30
N CYS A 29 -0.89 13.82 -1.13
CA CYS A 29 -1.46 12.59 -0.57
C CYS A 29 -2.58 12.02 -1.44
N LEU A 30 -3.46 12.88 -1.96
CA LEU A 30 -4.54 12.47 -2.86
C LEU A 30 -4.00 11.81 -4.12
N PHE A 31 -3.03 12.44 -4.80
CA PHE A 31 -2.41 11.85 -5.98
C PHE A 31 -1.67 10.56 -5.67
N SER A 32 -0.96 10.50 -4.54
CA SER A 32 -0.30 9.28 -4.08
C SER A 32 -1.28 8.10 -3.85
N LEU A 33 -2.56 8.39 -3.61
CA LEU A 33 -3.63 7.38 -3.52
C LEU A 33 -4.26 7.06 -4.88
N LEU A 34 -4.59 8.07 -5.69
CA LEU A 34 -5.33 7.90 -6.93
C LEU A 34 -4.49 7.28 -8.05
N TYR A 35 -3.22 7.67 -8.17
CA TYR A 35 -2.38 7.18 -9.27
C TYR A 35 -2.19 5.65 -9.24
N PRO A 36 -1.82 5.01 -8.11
CA PRO A 36 -1.69 3.56 -8.06
C PRO A 36 -2.99 2.82 -8.41
N ILE A 37 -4.15 3.33 -7.97
CA ILE A 37 -5.46 2.74 -8.27
C ILE A 37 -5.75 2.85 -9.78
N ALA A 38 -5.60 4.05 -10.35
CA ALA A 38 -5.83 4.26 -11.78
C ALA A 38 -4.91 3.40 -12.66
N PHE A 39 -3.62 3.35 -12.33
CA PHE A 39 -2.65 2.51 -13.05
C PHE A 39 -2.92 1.02 -12.89
N ALA A 40 -3.22 0.55 -11.67
CA ALA A 40 -3.57 -0.85 -11.44
C ALA A 40 -4.82 -1.26 -12.24
N SER A 41 -5.85 -0.41 -12.30
CA SER A 41 -7.05 -0.66 -13.10
C SER A 41 -6.77 -0.72 -14.59
N VAL A 42 -5.92 0.17 -15.13
CA VAL A 42 -5.49 0.13 -16.54
C VAL A 42 -4.72 -1.15 -16.85
N ILE A 43 -3.75 -1.52 -16.01
CA ILE A 43 -2.98 -2.76 -16.15
C ILE A 43 -3.92 -3.97 -16.07
N GLY A 44 -4.82 -3.99 -15.09
CA GLY A 44 -5.82 -5.04 -14.94
C GLY A 44 -6.71 -5.17 -16.17
N ALA A 45 -7.17 -4.06 -16.75
CA ALA A 45 -7.96 -4.07 -17.98
C ALA A 45 -7.18 -4.66 -19.17
N PHE A 46 -5.91 -4.27 -19.36
CA PHE A 46 -5.05 -4.85 -20.40
C PHE A 46 -4.82 -6.36 -20.23
N LEU A 47 -4.79 -6.83 -18.98
CA LEU A 47 -4.62 -8.24 -18.64
C LEU A 47 -5.94 -9.02 -18.60
N GLY A 48 -7.09 -8.38 -18.84
CA GLY A 48 -8.42 -8.99 -18.71
C GLY A 48 -8.84 -9.30 -17.27
N MET A 49 -8.18 -8.70 -16.27
CA MET A 49 -8.35 -8.94 -14.85
C MET A 49 -8.54 -7.64 -14.03
N PRO A 50 -9.49 -6.76 -14.38
CA PRO A 50 -9.64 -5.47 -13.71
C PRO A 50 -10.11 -5.59 -12.26
N ILE A 51 -10.96 -6.57 -11.94
CA ILE A 51 -11.50 -6.76 -10.58
C ILE A 51 -10.40 -7.24 -9.65
N GLU A 52 -9.60 -8.21 -10.10
CA GLU A 52 -8.48 -8.79 -9.38
C GLU A 52 -7.41 -7.74 -9.09
N ALA A 53 -7.12 -6.87 -10.07
CA ALA A 53 -6.24 -5.74 -9.89
C ALA A 53 -6.73 -4.77 -8.81
N VAL A 54 -8.03 -4.44 -8.81
CA VAL A 54 -8.64 -3.57 -7.79
C VAL A 54 -8.60 -4.23 -6.40
N VAL A 55 -8.91 -5.51 -6.29
CA VAL A 55 -8.87 -6.24 -5.01
C VAL A 55 -7.45 -6.27 -4.43
N MET A 56 -6.45 -6.55 -5.27
CA MET A 56 -5.05 -6.57 -4.86
C MET A 56 -4.54 -5.17 -4.47
N ILE A 57 -4.84 -4.14 -5.26
CA ILE A 57 -4.34 -2.79 -4.96
C ILE A 57 -5.00 -2.20 -3.71
N MET A 58 -6.29 -2.49 -3.48
CA MET A 58 -7.00 -1.99 -2.30
C MET A 58 -6.48 -2.60 -1.01
N SER A 59 -6.24 -3.92 -0.99
CA SER A 59 -5.63 -4.60 0.17
C SER A 59 -4.21 -4.09 0.43
N PHE A 60 -3.40 -3.94 -0.63
CA PHE A 60 -2.07 -3.34 -0.53
C PHE A 60 -2.10 -1.91 0.06
N ILE A 61 -2.90 -1.01 -0.52
CA ILE A 61 -2.97 0.40 -0.08
C ILE A 61 -3.46 0.50 1.36
N ALA A 62 -4.48 -0.28 1.73
CA ALA A 62 -5.07 -0.26 3.08
C ALA A 62 -4.01 -0.58 4.15
N VAL A 63 -3.23 -1.64 3.94
CA VAL A 63 -2.15 -2.02 4.86
C VAL A 63 -1.01 -1.00 4.80
N ARG A 64 -0.55 -0.69 3.58
CA ARG A 64 0.64 0.13 3.35
C ARG A 64 0.53 1.55 3.91
N LYS A 65 -0.66 2.15 3.86
CA LYS A 65 -0.92 3.51 4.33
C LYS A 65 -0.52 3.70 5.79
N PHE A 66 -0.64 2.66 6.62
CA PHE A 66 -0.37 2.73 8.06
C PHE A 66 0.84 1.89 8.48
N SER A 67 1.22 0.85 7.73
CA SER A 67 2.41 0.04 8.04
C SER A 67 3.71 0.76 7.64
N GLY A 68 3.64 1.68 6.67
CA GLY A 68 4.81 2.36 6.12
C GLY A 68 5.69 1.44 5.27
N GLY A 69 6.94 1.85 5.05
CA GLY A 69 8.00 1.10 4.36
C GLY A 69 8.67 1.92 3.24
N TYR A 70 9.30 1.27 2.26
CA TYR A 70 10.15 1.97 1.29
C TYR A 70 9.37 2.96 0.39
N HIS A 71 9.72 4.24 0.48
CA HIS A 71 9.26 5.27 -0.45
C HIS A 71 10.43 5.67 -1.32
N ALA A 72 10.28 5.56 -2.64
CA ALA A 72 11.30 6.03 -3.57
C ALA A 72 11.40 7.57 -3.50
N ASP A 73 12.61 8.10 -3.66
CA ASP A 73 12.94 9.53 -3.57
C ASP A 73 12.25 10.41 -4.63
N SER A 74 11.55 9.80 -5.59
CA SER A 74 10.82 10.49 -6.64
C SER A 74 9.49 9.80 -6.92
N PHE A 75 8.45 10.62 -7.08
CA PHE A 75 7.10 10.20 -7.47
C PHE A 75 7.11 9.33 -8.74
N TYR A 76 7.88 9.71 -9.77
CA TYR A 76 7.95 8.95 -11.02
C TYR A 76 8.61 7.58 -10.84
N LYS A 77 9.68 7.49 -10.04
CA LYS A 77 10.32 6.22 -9.71
C LYS A 77 9.35 5.31 -8.95
N CYS A 78 8.64 5.87 -7.97
CA CYS A 78 7.60 5.16 -7.21
C CYS A 78 6.51 4.59 -8.12
N LEU A 79 6.02 5.41 -9.07
CA LEU A 79 4.97 5.03 -10.00
C LEU A 79 5.41 3.86 -10.91
N ILE A 80 6.60 3.94 -11.49
CA ILE A 80 7.13 2.89 -12.37
C ILE A 80 7.36 1.60 -11.59
N ILE A 81 8.05 1.66 -10.45
CA ILE A 81 8.34 0.49 -9.62
C ILE A 81 7.04 -0.15 -9.14
N SER A 82 6.09 0.63 -8.63
CA SER A 82 4.79 0.12 -8.18
C SER A 82 4.03 -0.54 -9.32
N SER A 83 4.05 0.05 -10.52
CA SER A 83 3.37 -0.51 -11.70
C SER A 83 3.94 -1.85 -12.11
N ILE A 84 5.28 -1.97 -12.17
CA ILE A 84 5.95 -3.23 -12.49
C ILE A 84 5.61 -4.28 -11.44
N VAL A 85 5.71 -3.94 -10.16
CA VAL A 85 5.48 -4.90 -9.09
C VAL A 85 4.02 -5.36 -9.02
N ILE A 86 3.06 -4.44 -9.23
CA ILE A 86 1.63 -4.77 -9.32
C ILE A 86 1.37 -5.71 -10.51
N MET A 87 1.92 -5.39 -11.68
CA MET A 87 1.77 -6.22 -12.89
C MET A 87 2.35 -7.63 -12.67
N THR A 88 3.56 -7.73 -12.12
CA THR A 88 4.21 -8.99 -11.81
C THR A 88 3.41 -9.80 -10.78
N MET A 89 2.96 -9.16 -9.69
CA MET A 89 2.18 -9.85 -8.66
C MET A 89 0.81 -10.30 -9.15
N LEU A 90 0.12 -9.54 -10.01
CA LEU A 90 -1.13 -9.98 -10.62
C LEU A 90 -0.94 -11.23 -11.47
N GLN A 91 0.09 -11.25 -12.32
CA GLN A 91 0.40 -12.40 -13.16
C GLN A 91 0.78 -13.62 -12.31
N ILE A 92 1.70 -13.47 -11.36
CA ILE A 92 2.08 -14.55 -10.44
C ILE A 92 0.86 -15.11 -9.72
N SER A 93 0.01 -14.24 -9.16
CA SER A 93 -1.21 -14.65 -8.46
C SER A 93 -2.20 -15.37 -9.38
N ASN A 94 -2.23 -15.02 -10.67
CA ASN A 94 -3.10 -15.70 -11.62
C ASN A 94 -2.65 -17.15 -11.87
N TYR A 95 -1.35 -17.39 -12.01
CA TYR A 95 -0.78 -18.73 -12.27
C TYR A 95 -0.59 -19.60 -11.01
N ILE A 96 -0.53 -18.99 -9.83
CA ILE A 96 -0.41 -19.73 -8.56
C ILE A 96 -1.79 -20.20 -8.08
N ASN A 97 -1.84 -21.47 -7.68
CA ASN A 97 -2.98 -22.02 -6.96
C ASN A 97 -2.95 -21.59 -5.50
N ASN A 98 -4.10 -21.18 -4.97
CA ASN A 98 -4.27 -20.89 -3.54
C ASN A 98 -4.27 -22.20 -2.72
N ASN A 99 -3.06 -22.72 -2.53
CA ASN A 99 -2.78 -23.94 -1.79
C ASN A 99 -2.35 -23.61 -0.35
N LEU A 100 -2.16 -24.65 0.46
CA LEU A 100 -1.77 -24.49 1.87
C LEU A 100 -0.46 -23.70 2.02
N LEU A 101 0.51 -23.91 1.13
CA LEU A 101 1.79 -23.19 1.17
C LEU A 101 1.61 -21.68 0.99
N PHE A 102 0.78 -21.28 0.02
CA PHE A 102 0.47 -19.87 -0.23
C PHE A 102 -0.19 -19.22 0.99
N ASN A 103 -1.16 -19.91 1.61
CA ASN A 103 -1.80 -19.42 2.83
C ASN A 103 -0.78 -19.32 4.00
N VAL A 104 0.10 -20.31 4.18
CA VAL A 104 1.15 -20.26 5.23
C VAL A 104 2.07 -19.04 5.05
N ILE A 105 2.46 -18.71 3.81
CA ILE A 105 3.25 -17.50 3.52
C ILE A 105 2.44 -16.26 3.89
N TYR A 106 1.15 -16.22 3.57
CA TYR A 106 0.26 -15.09 3.91
C TYR A 106 0.15 -14.87 5.42
N ILE A 107 -0.03 -15.95 6.19
CA ILE A 107 -0.07 -15.91 7.66
C ILE A 107 1.25 -15.36 8.20
N ALA A 108 2.39 -15.84 7.69
CA ALA A 108 3.71 -15.35 8.07
C ALA A 108 3.87 -13.85 7.77
N SER A 109 3.54 -13.41 6.55
CA SER A 109 3.60 -12.00 6.16
C SER A 109 2.71 -11.12 7.05
N SER A 110 1.51 -11.59 7.41
CA SER A 110 0.59 -10.87 8.31
C SER A 110 1.19 -10.67 9.70
N ILE A 111 1.84 -11.70 10.26
CA ILE A 111 2.52 -11.63 11.56
C ILE A 111 3.69 -10.64 11.50
N LEU A 112 4.54 -10.72 10.47
CA LEU A 112 5.68 -9.82 10.29
C LEU A 112 5.22 -8.37 10.15
N LEU A 113 4.14 -8.12 9.40
CA LEU A 113 3.52 -6.81 9.28
C LEU A 113 3.11 -6.24 10.64
N MET A 114 2.49 -7.02 11.51
CA MET A 114 2.07 -6.55 12.84
C MET A 114 3.28 -6.25 13.75
N ILE A 115 4.35 -7.04 13.65
CA ILE A 115 5.56 -6.88 14.46
C ILE A 115 6.31 -5.61 14.06
N PHE A 116 6.60 -5.45 12.77
CA PHE A 116 7.48 -4.40 12.27
C PHE A 116 6.78 -3.07 11.98
N SER A 117 5.44 -3.01 12.09
CA SER A 117 4.70 -1.77 11.88
C SER A 117 4.65 -0.85 13.11
N PRO A 118 4.57 0.48 12.90
CA PRO A 118 4.85 1.19 11.64
C PRO A 118 6.37 1.34 11.42
N ILE A 119 6.80 1.30 10.17
CA ILE A 119 8.16 1.72 9.81
C ILE A 119 8.19 3.22 9.62
N ASP A 120 9.04 3.89 10.40
CA ASP A 120 9.41 5.28 10.15
C ASP A 120 10.11 5.41 8.80
N SER A 121 9.69 6.38 8.01
CA SER A 121 10.46 6.82 6.84
C SER A 121 11.08 8.17 7.12
N ALA A 122 12.24 8.44 6.53
CA ALA A 122 12.92 9.74 6.64
C ALA A 122 12.01 10.93 6.25
N ASN A 123 11.07 10.69 5.32
CA ASN A 123 10.13 11.67 4.78
C ASN A 123 8.84 11.84 5.60
N LYS A 124 8.61 11.02 6.64
CA LYS A 124 7.46 11.15 7.55
C LYS A 124 7.88 10.75 8.96
N ARG A 125 8.53 11.68 9.69
CA ARG A 125 8.80 11.51 11.11
C ARG A 125 7.49 11.59 11.87
N LEU A 126 7.01 10.46 12.35
CA LEU A 126 5.82 10.38 13.19
C LEU A 126 6.21 10.68 14.63
N ASP A 127 5.39 11.44 15.34
CA ASP A 127 5.50 11.52 16.79
C ASP A 127 5.14 10.16 17.43
N ASN A 128 5.52 9.95 18.69
CA ASN A 128 5.28 8.67 19.39
C ASN A 128 3.80 8.30 19.46
N ASP A 129 2.90 9.28 19.56
CA ASP A 129 1.45 9.06 19.56
C ASP A 129 0.95 8.66 18.16
N ASP A 130 1.44 9.30 17.11
CA ASP A 130 1.12 8.94 15.72
C ASP A 130 1.60 7.53 15.36
N LYS A 131 2.79 7.12 15.85
CA LYS A 131 3.28 5.75 15.68
C LYS A 131 2.37 4.73 16.32
N ARG A 132 1.92 5.01 17.55
CA ARG A 132 1.00 4.11 18.27
C ARG A 132 -0.35 4.03 17.56
N PHE A 133 -0.85 5.14 17.03
CA PHE A 133 -2.06 5.17 16.21
C PHE A 133 -1.90 4.34 14.94
N CYS A 134 -0.87 4.60 14.13
CA CYS A 134 -0.58 3.85 12.91
C CYS A 134 -0.41 2.35 13.18
N LYS A 135 0.27 1.96 14.28
CA LYS A 135 0.40 0.55 14.68
C LYS A 135 -0.96 -0.10 14.91
N LYS A 136 -1.82 0.55 15.71
CA LYS A 136 -3.16 0.04 16.03
C LYS A 136 -4.03 -0.12 14.78
N ILE A 137 -4.00 0.87 13.89
CA ILE A 137 -4.77 0.81 12.64
C ILE A 137 -4.23 -0.29 11.71
N THR A 138 -2.91 -0.44 11.58
CA THR A 138 -2.32 -1.53 10.79
C THR A 138 -2.74 -2.90 11.32
N ILE A 139 -2.64 -3.12 12.63
CA ILE A 139 -3.08 -4.39 13.25
C ILE A 139 -4.56 -4.63 12.98
N LEU A 140 -5.42 -3.62 13.16
CA LEU A 140 -6.85 -3.73 12.89
C LEU A 140 -7.12 -4.14 11.43
N ILE A 141 -6.50 -3.46 10.45
CA ILE A 141 -6.68 -3.75 9.02
C ILE A 141 -6.19 -5.16 8.69
N VAL A 142 -5.01 -5.56 9.16
CA VAL A 142 -4.44 -6.89 8.91
C VAL A 142 -5.32 -7.97 9.51
N VAL A 143 -5.81 -7.80 10.75
CA VAL A 143 -6.71 -8.77 11.40
C VAL A 143 -8.05 -8.87 10.65
N VAL A 144 -8.63 -7.76 10.20
CA VAL A 144 -9.87 -7.78 9.41
C VAL A 144 -9.67 -8.51 8.09
N LEU A 145 -8.60 -8.22 7.35
CA LEU A 145 -8.28 -8.91 6.10
C LEU A 145 -8.02 -10.40 6.33
N PHE A 146 -7.31 -10.75 7.41
CA PHE A 146 -7.03 -12.12 7.81
C PHE A 146 -8.32 -12.91 8.04
N ILE A 147 -9.24 -12.38 8.85
CA ILE A 147 -10.53 -13.02 9.11
C ILE A 147 -11.32 -13.21 7.79
N ILE A 148 -11.35 -12.18 6.93
CA ILE A 148 -12.04 -12.25 5.63
C ILE A 148 -11.46 -13.34 4.73
N VAL A 149 -10.14 -13.45 4.66
CA VAL A 149 -9.44 -14.45 3.83
C VAL A 149 -9.67 -15.85 4.37
N GLU A 150 -9.47 -16.09 5.67
CA GLU A 150 -9.63 -17.43 6.26
C GLU A 150 -11.07 -17.94 6.19
N LEU A 151 -12.06 -17.07 6.42
CA LEU A 151 -13.47 -17.44 6.27
C LEU A 151 -13.81 -17.86 4.83
N GLN A 152 -13.32 -17.12 3.83
CA GLN A 152 -13.48 -17.47 2.42
C GLN A 152 -12.72 -18.74 2.05
N TRP A 153 -11.54 -18.95 2.63
CA TRP A 153 -10.72 -20.13 2.39
C TRP A 153 -11.40 -21.42 2.88
N ILE A 154 -12.00 -21.36 4.07
CA ILE A 154 -12.81 -22.45 4.67
C ILE A 154 -14.09 -22.68 3.86
N ALA A 155 -14.76 -21.61 3.41
CA ALA A 155 -15.96 -21.69 2.59
C ALA A 155 -15.69 -22.15 1.14
N GLY A 156 -14.42 -22.26 0.72
CA GLY A 156 -14.02 -22.72 -0.62
C GLY A 156 -13.94 -21.61 -1.68
N TYR A 157 -14.17 -20.35 -1.32
CA TYR A 157 -14.12 -19.19 -2.23
C TYR A 157 -12.69 -18.67 -2.44
N ARG A 158 -11.80 -19.49 -3.00
CA ARG A 158 -10.34 -19.23 -3.04
C ARG A 158 -9.83 -18.36 -4.20
N TYR A 159 -10.69 -18.04 -5.17
CA TYR A 159 -10.26 -17.35 -6.39
C TYR A 159 -9.85 -15.90 -6.11
N TYR A 160 -10.66 -15.14 -5.37
CA TYR A 160 -10.36 -13.73 -5.07
C TYR A 160 -9.44 -13.54 -3.87
N THR A 161 -9.42 -14.50 -2.92
CA THR A 161 -8.57 -14.43 -1.73
C THR A 161 -7.09 -14.33 -2.08
N LYS A 162 -6.64 -15.03 -3.13
CA LYS A 162 -5.23 -14.99 -3.55
C LYS A 162 -4.74 -13.59 -3.91
N PHE A 163 -5.63 -12.74 -4.44
CA PHE A 163 -5.30 -11.36 -4.77
C PHE A 163 -5.25 -10.46 -3.52
N ILE A 164 -6.10 -10.73 -2.52
CA ILE A 164 -6.02 -10.07 -1.22
C ILE A 164 -4.71 -10.44 -0.53
N GLU A 165 -4.39 -11.73 -0.46
CA GLU A 165 -3.17 -12.27 0.12
C GLU A 165 -1.93 -11.66 -0.54
N SER A 166 -1.86 -11.64 -1.87
CA SER A 166 -0.78 -11.01 -2.62
C SER A 166 -0.63 -9.50 -2.35
N GLY A 167 -1.73 -8.78 -2.17
CA GLY A 167 -1.68 -7.36 -1.79
C GLY A 167 -1.04 -7.15 -0.41
N VAL A 168 -1.35 -8.04 0.55
CA VAL A 168 -0.74 -8.02 1.89
C VAL A 168 0.73 -8.43 1.85
N MET A 169 1.07 -9.52 1.14
CA MET A 169 2.46 -9.95 0.94
C MET A 169 3.30 -8.84 0.30
N LEU A 170 2.74 -8.12 -0.68
CA LEU A 170 3.43 -6.99 -1.32
C LEU A 170 3.73 -5.86 -0.32
N ALA A 171 2.79 -5.56 0.58
CA ALA A 171 3.01 -4.56 1.62
C ALA A 171 4.15 -4.99 2.57
N GLU A 172 4.24 -6.29 2.89
CA GLU A 172 5.28 -6.87 3.72
C GLU A 172 6.67 -6.83 3.04
N ILE A 173 6.76 -7.20 1.76
CA ILE A 173 8.02 -7.14 0.99
C ILE A 173 8.59 -5.71 1.03
N LEU A 174 7.74 -4.71 0.77
CA LEU A 174 8.17 -3.31 0.81
C LEU A 174 8.48 -2.80 2.23
N GLN A 175 7.95 -3.46 3.26
CA GLN A 175 8.29 -3.18 4.65
C GLN A 175 9.69 -3.73 4.96
N LEU A 176 9.96 -4.99 4.62
CA LEU A 176 11.28 -5.59 4.78
C LEU A 176 12.37 -4.81 4.05
N LEU A 177 12.13 -4.39 2.79
CA LEU A 177 13.07 -3.57 2.03
C LEU A 177 13.44 -2.27 2.75
N ALA A 178 12.49 -1.62 3.43
CA ALA A 178 12.80 -0.44 4.23
C ALA A 178 13.64 -0.77 5.47
N ILE A 179 13.39 -1.88 6.15
CA ILE A 179 14.21 -2.32 7.29
C ILE A 179 15.65 -2.55 6.85
N PHE A 180 15.85 -3.21 5.70
CA PHE A 180 17.18 -3.47 5.16
C PHE A 180 17.91 -2.17 4.79
N ASN A 181 17.25 -1.23 4.12
CA ASN A 181 17.86 0.06 3.77
C ASN A 181 18.20 0.89 5.01
N LEU A 182 17.32 0.94 6.03
CA LEU A 182 17.60 1.64 7.30
C LEU A 182 18.79 1.06 8.08
N LYS A 183 19.09 -0.24 7.91
CA LYS A 183 20.27 -0.87 8.52
C LYS A 183 21.55 -0.57 7.75
N TYR A 184 21.47 -0.37 6.44
CA TYR A 184 22.62 -0.05 5.60
C TYR A 184 23.07 1.41 5.81
N ASP A 185 22.13 2.36 5.85
CA ASP A 185 22.45 3.79 6.07
C ASP A 185 23.01 4.12 7.47
N ARG A 186 22.95 3.18 8.42
CA ARG A 186 23.54 3.33 9.77
C ARG A 186 24.95 2.75 9.89
N LYS A 187 25.50 2.13 8.85
CA LYS A 187 26.87 1.63 8.80
C LYS A 187 27.76 2.56 8.01
#